data_AF-A0A0E4BL26-F1
#
_entry.id   AF-A0A0E4BL26-F1
#
_cell.length_a   1.000
_cell.length_b   1.000
_cell.length_c   1.000
_cell.angle_alpha   90.00
_cell.angle_beta   90.00
_cell.angle_gamma   90.00
#
_symmetry.space_group_name_H-M   'P 1'
#
loop_
_entity.id
_entity.type
_entity.pdbx_description
1 polymer ?
#
loop_
_entity_poly.entity_id
_entity_poly.type
_entity_poly.pdbx_seq_one_letter_code
_entity_poly.pdbx_strand_id
1 'polypeptide(L)' 'MQEYFRVSTPSVHQMVLTLQRACLVRRPPRTSRSIEILVDPKLLPELLCPQDQPVIINVQCY' A
#
# COMPACT_ATOMS: atom_id res chain seq x y z
N MET A 1 -2.83 4.71 2.26
CA MET A 1 -1.57 4.11 2.75
C MET A 1 -0.66 5.15 3.41
N GLN A 2 -0.24 6.21 2.71
CA GLN A 2 0.59 7.27 3.32
C GLN A 2 -0.06 7.86 4.57
N GLU A 3 -1.32 8.26 4.47
CA GLU A 3 -2.09 8.84 5.58
C GLU A 3 -2.27 7.87 6.76
N TYR A 4 -2.64 6.62 6.48
CA TYR A 4 -2.82 5.59 7.51
C TYR A 4 -1.54 5.31 8.30
N PHE A 5 -0.41 5.17 7.60
CA PHE A 5 0.88 4.88 8.23
C PHE A 5 1.64 6.16 8.62
N ARG A 6 1.11 7.35 8.32
CA ARG A 6 1.71 8.67 8.55
C ARG A 6 3.16 8.77 8.04
N VAL A 7 3.40 8.27 6.82
CA VAL A 7 4.72 8.24 6.17
C VAL A 7 4.69 8.93 4.82
N SER A 8 5.85 9.44 4.41
CA SER A 8 6.01 10.14 3.12
C SER A 8 5.78 9.23 1.90
N THR A 9 5.39 9.83 0.77
CA THR A 9 5.23 9.14 -0.53
C THR A 9 6.43 8.26 -0.91
N PRO A 10 7.69 8.73 -0.89
CA PRO A 10 8.83 7.88 -1.24
C PRO A 10 9.03 6.72 -0.25
N SER A 11 8.74 6.93 1.04
CA SER A 11 8.84 5.87 2.06
C SER A 11 7.84 4.74 1.81
N VAL A 12 6.59 5.06 1.46
CA VAL A 12 5.58 4.03 1.11
C VAL A 12 5.99 3.27 -0.15
N HIS A 13 6.53 3.97 -1.14
CA HIS A 13 6.99 3.33 -2.37
C HIS A 13 8.10 2.30 -2.06
N GLN A 14 9.12 2.70 -1.30
CA GLN A 14 10.21 1.81 -0.90
C GLN A 14 9.72 0.64 -0.04
N MET A 15 8.78 0.89 0.89
CA MET A 15 8.16 -0.18 1.69
C MET A 15 7.51 -1.25 0.79
N VAL A 16 6.72 -0.85 -0.20
CA VAL A 16 6.08 -1.79 -1.13
C VAL A 16 7.11 -2.56 -1.96
N LEU A 17 8.19 -1.91 -2.41
CA LEU A 17 9.26 -2.59 -3.14
C LEU A 17 9.97 -3.64 -2.28
N THR A 18 10.25 -3.32 -1.01
CA THR A 18 10.88 -4.25 -0.06
C THR A 18 9.99 -5.45 0.20
N LEU A 19 8.70 -5.24 0.44
CA LEU A 19 7.73 -6.33 0.64
C LEU A 19 7.56 -7.20 -0.61
N GLN A 20 7.66 -6.60 -1.80
CA GLN A 20 7.60 -7.33 -3.06
C GLN A 20 8.85 -8.21 -3.26
N ARG A 21 10.03 -7.70 -2.91
CA ARG A 21 11.28 -8.48 -2.91
C ARG A 21 11.25 -9.62 -1.90
N ALA A 22 10.59 -9.41 -0.77
CA ALA A 22 10.37 -10.44 0.25
C ALA A 22 9.24 -11.43 -0.11
N CYS A 23 8.61 -11.32 -1.30
CA CYS A 23 7.48 -12.15 -1.72
C CYS A 23 6.27 -12.09 -0.76
N LEU A 24 6.11 -11.01 0.01
CA LEU A 24 4.98 -10.80 0.92
C LEU A 24 3.80 -10.10 0.24
N VAL A 25 4.08 -9.37 -0.84
CA VAL A 25 3.07 -8.69 -1.67
C VAL A 25 3.38 -8.85 -3.16
N ARG A 26 2.34 -8.77 -3.99
CA ARG A 26 2.45 -8.72 -5.46
C ARG A 26 1.71 -7.52 -6.02
N ARG A 27 2.04 -7.15 -7.26
CA ARG A 27 1.29 -6.15 -8.02
C ARG A 27 0.61 -6.85 -9.20
N PRO A 28 -0.72 -6.83 -9.30
CA PRO A 28 -1.40 -7.35 -10.48
C PRO A 28 -1.01 -6.56 -11.73
N PRO A 29 -0.70 -7.23 -12.84
CA PRO A 29 -0.52 -6.54 -14.11
C PRO A 29 -1.85 -5.91 -14.54
N ARG A 30 -1.79 -4.69 -15.08
CA ARG A 30 -2.94 -3.92 -15.62
C ARG A 30 -3.91 -3.32 -14.59
N THR A 31 -3.62 -3.37 -13.28
CA THR A 31 -4.45 -2.69 -12.27
C THR A 31 -3.68 -1.53 -11.62
N SER A 32 -4.19 -0.31 -11.76
CA SER A 32 -3.57 0.89 -11.19
C SER A 32 -3.74 0.91 -9.67
N ARG A 33 -2.63 1.11 -8.95
CA ARG A 33 -2.56 1.27 -7.48
C ARG A 33 -3.13 0.10 -6.65
N SER A 34 -3.19 -1.11 -7.22
CA SER A 34 -3.53 -2.32 -6.48
C SER A 34 -2.28 -3.10 -6.06
N ILE A 35 -2.32 -3.64 -4.84
CA ILE A 35 -1.36 -4.62 -4.36
C ILE A 35 -2.13 -5.83 -3.83
N GLU A 36 -1.61 -7.01 -4.07
CA GLU A 36 -2.11 -8.27 -3.52
C GLU A 36 -1.22 -8.66 -2.36
N ILE A 37 -1.84 -9.09 -1.26
CA ILE A 37 -1.13 -9.54 -0.06
C ILE A 37 -1.06 -11.07 -0.12
N LEU A 38 0.15 -11.63 0.04
CA LEU A 38 0.40 -13.07 -0.04
C LEU A 38 0.48 -13.76 1.33
N VAL A 39 0.37 -13.00 2.43
CA VAL A 39 0.38 -13.54 3.79
C VAL A 39 -1.04 -13.92 4.23
N ASP A 40 -1.13 -14.95 5.08
CA ASP A 40 -2.40 -15.37 5.67
C ASP A 40 -3.06 -14.20 6.42
N PRO A 41 -4.34 -13.89 6.13
CA PRO A 41 -5.03 -12.76 6.76
C PRO A 41 -5.14 -12.87 8.29
N LYS A 42 -5.05 -14.08 8.86
CA LYS A 42 -5.05 -14.29 10.33
C LYS A 42 -3.78 -13.78 11.01
N LEU A 43 -2.70 -13.59 10.25
CA LEU A 43 -1.42 -13.06 10.73
C LEU A 43 -1.35 -11.53 10.60
N LEU A 44 -2.32 -10.90 9.93
CA LEU A 44 -2.39 -9.47 9.75
C LEU A 44 -3.21 -8.83 10.88
N PRO A 45 -2.80 -7.64 11.37
CA PRO A 45 -3.65 -6.87 12.26
C PRO A 45 -4.92 -6.44 11.51
N GLU A 46 -6.08 -6.56 12.18
CA GLU A 46 -7.33 -6.05 11.64
C GLU A 46 -7.28 -4.52 11.51
N LEU A 47 -7.76 -4.02 10.37
CA LEU A 47 -7.89 -2.59 10.16
C LEU A 47 -9.08 -2.08 10.98
N LEU A 48 -8.83 -1.68 12.22
CA LEU A 48 -9.79 -0.93 13.05
C LEU A 48 -10.13 0.36 12.29
N CYS A 49 -11.38 0.44 11.84
CA CYS A 49 -11.88 1.36 10.82
C CYS A 49 -11.36 2.81 10.96
N PRO A 50 -10.58 3.33 10.00
CA PRO A 50 -10.47 4.77 9.77
C PRO A 50 -11.58 5.16 8.79
N GLN A 51 -12.72 5.59 9.34
CA GLN A 51 -13.76 6.27 8.58
C GLN A 51 -13.15 7.58 8.04
N ASP A 52 -13.30 7.87 6.75
CA ASP A 52 -12.94 9.14 6.10
C ASP A 52 -11.44 9.41 5.77
N GLN A 53 -10.89 8.70 4.77
CA GLN A 53 -9.68 9.17 4.07
C GLN A 53 -9.94 9.42 2.59
N PRO A 54 -10.24 10.67 2.17
CA PRO A 54 -10.24 11.04 0.76
C PRO A 54 -8.79 11.01 0.23
N VAL A 55 -8.41 9.93 -0.47
CA VAL A 55 -7.12 9.84 -1.15
C VAL A 55 -7.19 10.64 -2.46
N ILE A 56 -6.90 11.94 -2.39
CA ILE A 56 -6.59 12.75 -3.57
C ILE A 56 -5.13 12.47 -3.94
N ILE A 57 -4.91 11.65 -4.96
CA ILE A 57 -3.56 11.44 -5.49
C ILE A 57 -3.24 12.53 -6.50
N ASN A 58 -2.49 13.53 -6.04
CA ASN A 58 -1.88 14.54 -6.89
C ASN A 58 -0.86 13.84 -7.80
N VAL A 59 -1.21 13.64 -9.07
CA VAL A 59 -0.29 13.14 -10.10
C VAL A 59 0.49 14.35 -10.59
N GLN A 60 1.74 14.49 -10.15
CA GLN A 60 2.67 15.40 -10.81
C GLN A 60 3.08 14.76 -12.12
N CYS A 61 2.53 15.29 -13.23
CA CYS A 61 3.07 15.07 -14.56
C CYS A 61 4.47 15.66 -14.64
N TYR A 62 5.43 14.86 -15.12
CA TYR A 62 6.66 15.34 -15.76
C TYR A 62 6.64 14.82 -17.19
#